data_AF-A0A2R5G7C0-F1
#
_entry.id   AF-A0A2R5G7C0-F1
#
_cell.length_a   1.000
_cell.length_b   1.000
_cell.length_c   1.000
_cell.angle_alpha   90.00
_cell.angle_beta   90.00
_cell.angle_gamma   90.00
#
_symmetry.space_group_name_H-M   'P 1'
#
loop_
_entity.id
_entity.type
_entity.pdbx_description
1 polymer ?
#
loop_
_entity_poly.entity_id
_entity_poly.type
_entity_poly.pdbx_seq_one_letter_code
_entity_poly.pdbx_strand_id
1 'polypeptide(L)'
;MQFDKLTLYRSYDLHTPDIPERSVLYFLEPINVGAIECESLISYLIRLAEVHCVTPDKLIKHKIYPFFWGHDDLSGSCKGIVGRTFTNRSHIKLLNFSGWYTSKLVESLEILTLRSDLTCLTMMHWHELITYVYLLRDCKAWCPLCYSYWHQNKLPIYEPLLWSFEPVAVCPQHHYPLITQCPHCNHKLPIIAPNSRTGYCNHCGEWLGNLDKYHIKSDELYHSEIALQSELIKILGSLIAFNTKVFESENGSNHPISVDRKVLRSQPPLPPSSFHEKLYTL
;
A
#
# COMPACT_ATOMS: atom_id res chain seq x y z
N MET A 1 27.71 -73.78 9.38
CA MET A 1 27.60 -72.32 9.23
C MET A 1 26.18 -71.92 9.59
N GLN A 2 26.01 -71.18 10.67
CA GLN A 2 24.72 -70.71 11.16
C GLN A 2 24.51 -69.33 10.55
N PHE A 3 23.51 -69.19 9.68
CA PHE A 3 23.18 -67.89 9.08
C PHE A 3 22.46 -67.04 10.12
N ASP A 4 23.01 -65.87 10.42
CA ASP A 4 22.40 -64.90 11.31
C ASP A 4 21.01 -64.51 10.78
N LYS A 5 20.06 -64.47 11.70
CA LYS A 5 18.65 -64.16 11.45
C LYS A 5 18.58 -62.73 10.90
N LEU A 6 18.30 -62.59 9.60
CA LEU A 6 18.13 -61.28 8.96
C LEU A 6 16.98 -60.52 9.65
N THR A 7 17.34 -59.46 10.37
CA THR A 7 16.39 -58.56 11.00
C THR A 7 15.70 -57.75 9.91
N LEU A 8 14.42 -58.04 9.65
CA LEU A 8 13.61 -57.24 8.72
C LEU A 8 13.43 -55.85 9.35
N TYR A 9 14.06 -54.83 8.76
CA TYR A 9 13.81 -53.44 9.16
C TYR A 9 12.33 -53.12 8.92
N ARG A 10 11.74 -52.33 9.83
CA ARG A 10 10.35 -51.87 9.70
C ARG A 10 10.24 -51.09 8.38
N SER A 11 9.30 -51.49 7.52
CA SER A 11 9.04 -50.82 6.24
C SER A 11 8.76 -49.33 6.52
N TYR A 12 9.57 -48.44 5.95
CA TYR A 12 9.31 -47.01 6.01
C TYR A 12 8.05 -46.72 5.20
N ASP A 13 7.16 -45.93 5.78
CA ASP A 13 6.05 -45.35 5.04
C ASP A 13 6.63 -44.29 4.09
N LEU A 14 6.61 -44.60 2.79
CA LEU A 14 7.11 -43.74 1.72
C LEU A 14 5.99 -42.88 1.11
N HIS A 15 4.79 -42.85 1.71
CA HIS A 15 3.75 -41.96 1.26
C HIS A 15 4.21 -40.51 1.39
N THR A 16 4.28 -39.81 0.27
CA THR A 16 4.44 -38.36 0.26
C THR A 16 3.24 -37.75 0.98
N PRO A 17 3.46 -37.01 2.09
CA PRO A 17 2.37 -36.39 2.81
C PRO A 17 1.65 -35.39 1.90
N ASP A 18 0.35 -35.25 2.08
CA ASP A 18 -0.41 -34.20 1.40
C ASP A 18 0.01 -32.85 2.00
N ILE A 19 0.78 -32.08 1.22
CA ILE A 19 1.33 -30.80 1.65
C ILE A 19 0.38 -29.71 1.14
N PRO A 20 -0.22 -28.89 2.04
CA PRO A 20 -1.14 -27.84 1.62
C PRO A 20 -0.42 -26.82 0.74
N GLU A 21 -1.16 -26.22 -0.20
CA GLU A 21 -0.63 -25.16 -1.04
C GLU A 21 -0.02 -24.03 -0.20
N ARG A 22 1.17 -23.58 -0.62
CA ARG A 22 1.89 -22.50 0.04
C ARG A 22 1.33 -21.16 -0.43
N SER A 23 1.38 -20.15 0.44
CA SER A 23 1.08 -18.78 0.02
C SER A 23 2.00 -18.38 -1.15
N VAL A 24 1.43 -17.70 -2.14
CA VAL A 24 2.19 -17.28 -3.33
C VAL A 24 3.16 -16.16 -2.98
N LEU A 25 2.76 -15.27 -2.07
CA LEU A 25 3.56 -14.20 -1.50
C LEU A 25 3.71 -14.41 0.01
N TYR A 26 4.80 -13.88 0.57
CA TYR A 26 5.04 -13.89 2.01
C TYR A 26 3.89 -13.26 2.80
N PHE A 27 3.57 -13.89 3.93
CA PHE A 27 2.66 -13.40 4.96
C PHE A 27 3.31 -12.23 5.72
N LEU A 28 3.58 -11.12 5.02
CA LEU A 28 4.22 -9.94 5.59
C LEU A 28 3.24 -9.23 6.52
N GLU A 29 3.67 -8.94 7.75
CA GLU A 29 2.85 -8.21 8.71
C GLU A 29 2.77 -6.71 8.36
N PRO A 30 1.55 -6.14 8.32
CA PRO A 30 1.37 -4.70 8.21
C PRO A 30 1.88 -3.99 9.45
N ILE A 31 2.40 -2.77 9.28
CA ILE A 31 2.92 -1.97 10.40
C ILE A 31 1.83 -1.08 11.00
N ASN A 32 1.77 -1.05 12.34
CA ASN A 32 1.00 -0.07 13.14
C ASN A 32 -0.51 -0.03 12.83
N VAL A 33 -1.11 -1.17 12.47
CA VAL A 33 -2.57 -1.27 12.30
C VAL A 33 -3.26 -0.83 13.58
N GLY A 34 -4.23 0.08 13.46
CA GLY A 34 -4.95 0.64 14.61
C GLY A 34 -4.25 1.82 15.29
N ALA A 35 -3.21 2.40 14.68
CA ALA A 35 -2.55 3.60 15.17
C ALA A 35 -2.49 4.70 14.10
N ILE A 36 -2.15 5.93 14.51
CA ILE A 36 -2.02 7.08 13.58
C ILE A 36 -0.88 6.88 12.58
N GLU A 37 0.15 6.13 12.97
CA GLU A 37 1.26 5.72 12.11
C GLU A 37 0.98 4.44 11.31
N CYS A 38 -0.28 4.02 11.16
CA CYS A 38 -0.65 2.86 10.35
C CYS A 38 -0.03 2.96 8.95
N GLU A 39 0.54 1.87 8.48
CA GLU A 39 1.10 1.75 7.14
C GLU A 39 0.05 1.98 6.04
N SER A 40 0.49 2.54 4.91
CA SER A 40 -0.35 2.63 3.71
C SER A 40 -0.30 1.36 2.86
N LEU A 41 -1.38 1.04 2.13
CA LEU A 41 -1.40 -0.11 1.23
C LEU A 41 -0.28 -0.08 0.18
N ILE A 42 0.04 1.11 -0.34
CA ILE A 42 1.13 1.29 -1.29
C ILE A 42 2.50 1.02 -0.64
N SER A 43 2.71 1.46 0.60
CA SER A 43 3.93 1.13 1.37
C SER A 43 4.06 -0.37 1.56
N TYR A 44 2.98 -1.03 1.96
CA TYR A 44 2.95 -2.48 2.14
C TYR A 44 3.32 -3.21 0.85
N LEU A 45 2.77 -2.79 -0.29
CA LEU A 45 3.11 -3.35 -1.60
C LEU A 45 4.59 -3.18 -1.96
N ILE A 46 5.18 -2.02 -1.66
CA ILE A 46 6.60 -1.76 -1.91
C ILE A 46 7.46 -2.66 -1.01
N ARG A 47 7.17 -2.72 0.30
CA ARG A 47 7.88 -3.59 1.24
C ARG A 47 7.71 -5.06 0.92
N LEU A 48 6.54 -5.47 0.44
CA LEU A 48 6.32 -6.83 -0.04
C LEU A 48 7.24 -7.14 -1.22
N ALA A 49 7.37 -6.23 -2.18
CA ALA A 49 8.33 -6.41 -3.28
C ALA A 49 9.78 -6.50 -2.78
N GLU A 50 10.16 -5.66 -1.81
CA GLU A 50 11.49 -5.66 -1.20
C GLU A 50 11.83 -7.00 -0.52
N VAL A 51 10.92 -7.57 0.28
CA VAL A 51 11.18 -8.88 0.94
C VAL A 51 11.27 -10.02 -0.07
N HIS A 52 10.62 -9.89 -1.23
CA HIS A 52 10.76 -10.83 -2.36
C HIS A 52 11.97 -10.54 -3.26
N CYS A 53 12.78 -9.53 -2.94
CA CYS A 53 13.93 -9.10 -3.74
C CYS A 53 13.58 -8.78 -5.21
N VAL A 54 12.37 -8.25 -5.44
CA VAL A 54 11.89 -7.82 -6.74
C VAL A 54 11.47 -6.36 -6.70
N THR A 55 11.30 -5.74 -7.87
CA THR A 55 10.75 -4.39 -7.93
C THR A 55 9.22 -4.44 -7.85
N PRO A 56 8.55 -3.36 -7.41
CA PRO A 56 7.09 -3.29 -7.42
C PRO A 56 6.49 -3.61 -8.79
N ASP A 57 7.12 -3.15 -9.88
CA ASP A 57 6.66 -3.46 -11.25
C ASP A 57 6.62 -4.96 -11.55
N LYS A 58 7.68 -5.68 -11.17
CA LYS A 58 7.77 -7.13 -11.40
C LYS A 58 6.75 -7.88 -10.55
N LEU A 59 6.61 -7.49 -9.27
CA LEU A 59 5.63 -8.08 -8.38
C LEU A 59 4.20 -7.89 -8.93
N ILE A 60 3.88 -6.66 -9.32
CA ILE A 60 2.56 -6.33 -9.88
C ILE A 60 2.33 -7.11 -11.18
N LYS A 61 3.26 -7.04 -12.13
CA LYS A 61 3.17 -7.73 -13.43
C LYS A 61 2.91 -9.21 -13.30
N HIS A 62 3.71 -9.90 -12.49
CA HIS A 62 3.79 -11.35 -12.53
C HIS A 62 2.90 -12.04 -11.51
N LYS A 63 2.48 -11.34 -10.45
CA LYS A 63 1.72 -11.94 -9.34
C LYS A 63 0.38 -11.27 -9.12
N ILE A 64 0.31 -9.94 -9.14
CA ILE A 64 -0.93 -9.23 -8.78
C ILE A 64 -1.85 -9.02 -9.98
N TYR A 65 -1.30 -8.69 -11.15
CA TYR A 65 -2.07 -8.33 -12.35
C TYR A 65 -3.12 -9.40 -12.76
N PRO A 66 -2.81 -10.72 -12.78
CA PRO A 66 -3.79 -11.73 -13.14
C PRO A 66 -5.01 -11.76 -12.21
N PHE A 67 -4.79 -11.56 -10.90
CA PHE A 67 -5.85 -11.50 -9.89
C PHE A 67 -6.63 -10.18 -9.94
N PHE A 68 -5.94 -9.09 -10.27
CA PHE A 68 -6.53 -7.76 -10.32
C PHE A 68 -7.45 -7.56 -11.53
N TRP A 69 -7.04 -8.02 -12.72
CA TRP A 69 -7.79 -7.82 -13.97
C TRP A 69 -8.47 -9.08 -14.53
N GLY A 70 -8.15 -10.28 -14.01
CA GLY A 70 -8.79 -11.53 -14.42
C GLY A 70 -8.33 -12.09 -15.78
N HIS A 71 -7.17 -11.66 -16.29
CA HIS A 71 -6.61 -12.14 -17.56
C HIS A 71 -5.10 -12.38 -17.45
N ASP A 72 -4.63 -13.51 -17.98
CA ASP A 72 -3.21 -13.92 -17.97
C ASP A 72 -2.34 -13.22 -19.03
N ASP A 73 -2.96 -12.57 -20.02
CA ASP A 73 -2.27 -12.25 -21.27
C ASP A 73 -1.70 -10.83 -21.29
N LEU A 74 -0.44 -10.70 -20.85
CA LEU A 74 0.40 -9.53 -21.09
C LEU A 74 1.44 -9.85 -22.18
N SER A 75 1.01 -10.23 -23.38
CA SER A 75 1.88 -10.55 -24.53
C SER A 75 2.47 -9.32 -25.26
N GLY A 76 2.45 -8.12 -24.64
CA GLY A 76 2.98 -6.89 -25.23
C GLY A 76 4.25 -6.37 -24.55
N SER A 77 5.36 -6.34 -25.26
CA SER A 77 6.60 -5.62 -24.88
C SER A 77 6.34 -4.12 -24.77
N CYS A 78 6.04 -3.61 -23.58
CA CYS A 78 5.84 -2.18 -23.32
C CYS A 78 6.38 -1.78 -21.94
N LYS A 79 6.92 -0.56 -21.83
CA LYS A 79 7.58 0.00 -20.63
C LYS A 79 6.60 0.14 -19.45
N GLY A 80 6.81 -0.64 -18.39
CA GLY A 80 6.26 -0.45 -17.02
C GLY A 80 4.77 -0.77 -16.85
N ILE A 81 4.46 -1.78 -16.05
CA ILE A 81 3.09 -2.24 -15.75
C ILE A 81 2.47 -1.52 -14.55
N VAL A 82 3.25 -0.89 -13.67
CA VAL A 82 2.67 -0.02 -12.62
C VAL A 82 1.76 1.07 -13.22
N GLY A 83 2.22 1.75 -14.27
CA GLY A 83 1.44 2.79 -14.95
C GLY A 83 0.24 2.27 -15.76
N ARG A 84 0.20 0.97 -16.09
CA ARG A 84 -0.91 0.30 -16.78
C ARG A 84 -1.90 -0.36 -15.82
N THR A 85 -1.43 -0.92 -14.71
CA THR A 85 -2.29 -1.59 -13.71
C THR A 85 -3.12 -0.56 -12.97
N PHE A 86 -2.52 0.60 -12.71
CA PHE A 86 -3.20 1.74 -12.12
C PHE A 86 -3.23 2.83 -13.19
N THR A 87 -4.01 2.58 -14.25
CA THR A 87 -4.22 3.51 -15.36
C THR A 87 -4.56 4.89 -14.79
N ASN A 88 -3.75 5.90 -15.12
CA ASN A 88 -3.90 7.29 -14.68
C ASN A 88 -3.44 7.61 -13.24
N ARG A 89 -2.68 8.71 -13.08
CA ARG A 89 -2.27 9.26 -11.77
C ARG A 89 -3.45 9.44 -10.82
N SER A 90 -4.62 9.76 -11.37
CA SER A 90 -5.87 9.93 -10.62
C SER A 90 -6.32 8.67 -9.87
N HIS A 91 -6.02 7.46 -10.37
CA HIS A 91 -6.42 6.21 -9.71
C HIS A 91 -5.38 5.70 -8.72
N ILE A 92 -4.09 5.99 -8.93
CA ILE A 92 -3.00 5.55 -8.04
C ILE A 92 -3.21 6.06 -6.62
N LYS A 93 -3.60 7.34 -6.45
CA LYS A 93 -3.85 7.90 -5.12
C LYS A 93 -5.03 7.24 -4.40
N LEU A 94 -6.00 6.72 -5.15
CA LEU A 94 -7.16 6.04 -4.57
C LEU A 94 -6.77 4.72 -3.87
N LEU A 95 -5.66 4.08 -4.25
CA LEU A 95 -5.23 2.81 -3.64
C LEU A 95 -5.01 2.90 -2.13
N ASN A 96 -4.66 4.07 -1.59
CA ASN A 96 -4.59 4.29 -0.15
C ASN A 96 -5.92 4.75 0.45
N PHE A 97 -6.89 5.12 -0.38
CA PHE A 97 -8.19 5.62 0.04
C PHE A 97 -9.26 4.54 -0.07
N SER A 98 -10.20 4.69 -1.01
CA SER A 98 -11.31 3.78 -1.20
C SER A 98 -11.74 3.74 -2.67
N GLY A 99 -12.52 2.72 -3.01
CA GLY A 99 -13.08 2.52 -4.35
C GLY A 99 -12.70 1.17 -4.95
N TRP A 100 -13.14 0.96 -6.20
CA TRP A 100 -13.00 -0.32 -6.88
C TRP A 100 -11.54 -0.78 -7.00
N TYR A 101 -10.62 0.12 -7.38
CA TYR A 101 -9.20 -0.21 -7.53
C TYR A 101 -8.57 -0.65 -6.20
N THR A 102 -8.91 0.04 -5.11
CA THR A 102 -8.44 -0.28 -3.75
C THR A 102 -8.96 -1.63 -3.31
N SER A 103 -10.26 -1.84 -3.44
CA SER A 103 -10.91 -3.11 -3.10
C SER A 103 -10.30 -4.28 -3.86
N LYS A 104 -10.07 -4.12 -5.16
CA LYS A 104 -9.45 -5.16 -5.99
C LYS A 104 -7.99 -5.42 -5.64
N LEU A 105 -7.22 -4.39 -5.30
CA LEU A 105 -5.82 -4.56 -4.88
C LEU A 105 -5.73 -5.28 -3.54
N VAL A 106 -6.57 -4.89 -2.58
CA VAL A 106 -6.67 -5.55 -1.27
C VAL A 106 -7.05 -7.02 -1.45
N GLU A 107 -8.13 -7.32 -2.18
CA GLU A 107 -8.57 -8.69 -2.45
C GLU A 107 -7.44 -9.54 -3.09
N SER A 108 -6.77 -8.99 -4.10
CA SER A 108 -5.65 -9.67 -4.77
C SER A 108 -4.51 -9.96 -3.80
N LEU A 109 -4.11 -8.96 -3.00
CA LEU A 109 -3.02 -9.11 -2.04
C LEU A 109 -3.38 -10.07 -0.91
N GLU A 110 -4.59 -10.02 -0.38
CA GLU A 110 -5.08 -10.90 0.68
C GLU A 110 -5.09 -12.36 0.23
N ILE A 111 -5.57 -12.64 -0.99
CA ILE A 111 -5.49 -13.98 -1.59
C ILE A 111 -4.03 -14.44 -1.71
N LEU A 112 -3.16 -13.59 -2.25
CA LEU A 112 -1.77 -13.95 -2.54
C LEU A 112 -0.89 -14.12 -1.29
N THR A 113 -1.18 -13.36 -0.24
CA THR A 113 -0.42 -13.35 1.03
C THR A 113 -1.07 -14.19 2.13
N LEU A 114 -2.31 -14.64 1.92
CA LEU A 114 -3.19 -15.27 2.92
C LEU A 114 -3.50 -14.36 4.12
N ARG A 115 -3.48 -13.03 3.94
CA ARG A 115 -3.92 -12.03 4.94
C ARG A 115 -5.40 -11.74 4.81
N SER A 116 -5.97 -11.08 5.81
CA SER A 116 -7.39 -10.67 5.85
C SER A 116 -7.61 -9.30 6.50
N ASP A 117 -6.54 -8.52 6.66
CA ASP A 117 -6.51 -7.25 7.38
C ASP A 117 -5.88 -6.13 6.54
N LEU A 118 -5.63 -6.34 5.25
CA LEU A 118 -4.99 -5.32 4.40
C LEU A 118 -5.95 -4.18 4.06
N THR A 119 -7.26 -4.40 4.22
CA THR A 119 -8.27 -3.32 4.17
C THR A 119 -7.95 -2.21 5.19
N CYS A 120 -7.35 -2.53 6.34
CA CYS A 120 -6.98 -1.56 7.37
C CYS A 120 -5.84 -0.60 6.95
N LEU A 121 -5.15 -0.89 5.84
CA LEU A 121 -4.10 -0.03 5.28
C LEU A 121 -4.66 1.04 4.33
N THR A 122 -5.97 1.22 4.35
CA THR A 122 -6.74 2.07 3.42
C THR A 122 -7.85 2.82 4.16
N MET A 123 -8.52 3.75 3.48
CA MET A 123 -9.71 4.43 3.99
C MET A 123 -11.03 3.77 3.54
N MET A 124 -11.01 2.49 3.14
CA MET A 124 -12.20 1.78 2.67
C MET A 124 -13.36 1.81 3.69
N HIS A 125 -13.09 1.82 5.00
CA HIS A 125 -14.12 1.91 6.04
C HIS A 125 -14.93 3.21 6.00
N TRP A 126 -14.39 4.28 5.41
CA TRP A 126 -14.97 5.62 5.43
C TRP A 126 -15.50 6.07 4.06
N HIS A 127 -15.59 5.14 3.10
CA HIS A 127 -15.87 5.46 1.70
C HIS A 127 -17.23 6.13 1.44
N GLU A 128 -18.23 5.90 2.29
CA GLU A 128 -19.55 6.54 2.18
C GLU A 128 -19.58 7.95 2.82
N LEU A 129 -18.64 8.24 3.73
CA LEU A 129 -18.65 9.46 4.55
C LEU A 129 -17.66 10.51 4.07
N ILE A 130 -16.58 10.10 3.39
CA ILE A 130 -15.47 10.99 3.04
C ILE A 130 -15.28 10.99 1.52
N THR A 131 -15.36 12.18 0.93
CA THR A 131 -14.98 12.40 -0.47
C THR A 131 -13.47 12.56 -0.62
N TYR A 132 -12.90 11.99 -1.68
CA TYR A 132 -11.46 12.06 -1.96
C TYR A 132 -11.03 13.37 -2.67
N VAL A 133 -11.99 14.17 -3.13
CA VAL A 133 -11.72 15.38 -3.92
C VAL A 133 -10.94 16.39 -3.06
N TYR A 134 -9.74 16.77 -3.53
CA TYR A 134 -8.75 17.60 -2.83
C TYR A 134 -8.15 17.00 -1.53
N LEU A 135 -8.55 15.80 -1.13
CA LEU A 135 -8.09 15.18 0.11
C LEU A 135 -6.76 14.44 -0.05
N LEU A 136 -6.50 13.88 -1.24
CA LEU A 136 -5.36 13.01 -1.49
C LEU A 136 -4.26 13.70 -2.27
N ARG A 137 -3.02 13.45 -1.87
CA ARG A 137 -1.82 13.91 -2.56
C ARG A 137 -1.71 13.26 -3.94
N ASP A 138 -1.17 14.01 -4.90
CA ASP A 138 -0.83 13.50 -6.24
C ASP A 138 0.63 13.00 -6.33
N CYS A 139 1.35 13.03 -5.21
CA CYS A 139 2.76 12.65 -5.12
C CYS A 139 3.10 12.06 -3.76
N LYS A 140 4.27 11.44 -3.68
CA LYS A 140 4.84 10.98 -2.42
C LYS A 140 5.13 12.16 -1.50
N ALA A 141 4.87 11.98 -0.21
CA ALA A 141 5.30 12.88 0.86
C ALA A 141 6.01 12.07 1.95
N TRP A 142 7.02 12.63 2.60
CA TRP A 142 7.75 11.94 3.67
C TRP A 142 8.35 12.90 4.71
N CYS A 143 8.61 12.37 5.90
CA CYS A 143 9.41 13.04 6.91
C CYS A 143 10.85 12.50 6.90
N PRO A 144 11.88 13.33 6.61
CA PRO A 144 13.27 12.88 6.58
C PRO A 144 13.77 12.48 7.98
N LEU A 145 13.21 13.07 9.05
CA LEU A 145 13.53 12.72 10.43
C LEU A 145 13.01 11.32 10.80
N CYS A 146 11.78 10.96 10.40
CA CYS A 146 11.26 9.59 10.56
C CYS A 146 12.14 8.58 9.82
N TYR A 147 12.47 8.85 8.55
CA TYR A 147 13.32 7.96 7.76
C TYR A 147 14.71 7.81 8.40
N SER A 148 15.35 8.91 8.78
CA SER A 148 16.66 8.88 9.45
C SER A 148 16.61 8.06 10.74
N TYR A 149 15.62 8.34 11.61
CA TYR A 149 15.44 7.62 12.87
C TYR A 149 15.23 6.11 12.64
N TRP A 150 14.32 5.71 11.73
CA TRP A 150 14.08 4.30 11.46
C TRP A 150 15.32 3.60 10.90
N HIS A 151 16.04 4.26 9.99
CA HIS A 151 17.26 3.72 9.42
C HIS A 151 18.37 3.54 10.48
N GLN A 152 18.63 4.56 11.30
CA GLN A 152 19.66 4.50 12.35
C GLN A 152 19.36 3.44 13.41
N ASN A 153 18.07 3.26 13.74
CA ASN A 153 17.63 2.28 14.74
C ASN A 153 17.31 0.91 14.13
N LYS A 154 17.60 0.69 12.84
CA LYS A 154 17.31 -0.57 12.12
C LYS A 154 15.85 -1.02 12.23
N LEU A 155 14.95 -0.05 12.30
CA LEU A 155 13.51 -0.27 12.29
C LEU A 155 13.02 -0.39 10.83
N PRO A 156 11.89 -1.08 10.60
CA PRO A 156 11.27 -1.10 9.30
C PRO A 156 10.98 0.33 8.79
N ILE A 157 11.40 0.61 7.56
CA ILE A 157 11.10 1.89 6.89
C ILE A 157 9.83 1.66 6.08
N TYR A 158 8.80 2.47 6.32
CA TYR A 158 7.50 2.38 5.66
C TYR A 158 6.92 3.79 5.45
N GLU A 159 5.77 3.91 4.81
CA GLU A 159 5.04 5.17 4.67
C GLU A 159 3.69 5.09 5.36
N PRO A 160 3.47 5.91 6.42
CA PRO A 160 2.17 6.05 7.06
C PRO A 160 1.07 6.45 6.07
N LEU A 161 -0.12 5.86 6.22
CA LEU A 161 -1.32 6.21 5.46
C LEU A 161 -1.66 7.70 5.57
N LEU A 162 -1.44 8.28 6.75
CA LEU A 162 -1.64 9.70 7.03
C LEU A 162 -0.87 10.62 6.05
N TRP A 163 0.30 10.20 5.56
CA TRP A 163 1.08 11.01 4.61
C TRP A 163 0.48 11.07 3.20
N SER A 164 -0.52 10.24 2.89
CA SER A 164 -1.24 10.29 1.60
C SER A 164 -2.26 11.43 1.49
N PHE A 165 -2.53 12.13 2.59
CA PHE A 165 -3.49 13.22 2.67
C PHE A 165 -2.82 14.58 2.37
N GLU A 166 -3.36 15.33 1.42
CA GLU A 166 -2.88 16.66 1.04
C GLU A 166 -2.95 17.69 2.18
N PRO A 167 -4.02 17.72 3.01
CA PRO A 167 -4.09 18.64 4.13
C PRO A 167 -3.05 18.40 5.23
N VAL A 168 -2.48 17.19 5.33
CA VAL A 168 -1.45 16.85 6.33
C VAL A 168 -0.10 17.35 5.84
N ALA A 169 0.27 18.57 6.21
CA ALA A 169 1.50 19.24 5.76
C ALA A 169 2.72 18.94 6.66
N VAL A 170 2.49 18.48 7.90
CA VAL A 170 3.56 18.23 8.88
C VAL A 170 3.53 16.80 9.41
N CYS A 171 4.70 16.31 9.79
CA CYS A 171 4.83 15.02 10.47
C CYS A 171 4.26 15.10 11.90
N PRO A 172 3.38 14.18 12.32
CA PRO A 172 2.84 14.17 13.69
C PRO A 172 3.90 13.94 14.77
N GLN A 173 4.98 13.23 14.43
CA GLN A 173 6.03 12.87 15.37
C GLN A 173 7.06 13.99 15.54
N HIS A 174 7.48 14.59 14.43
CA HIS A 174 8.60 15.55 14.41
C HIS A 174 8.17 17.00 14.25
N HIS A 175 6.89 17.27 13.98
CA HIS A 175 6.37 18.61 13.66
C HIS A 175 7.20 19.31 12.57
N TYR A 176 7.70 18.52 11.61
CA TYR A 176 8.52 18.95 10.49
C TYR A 176 7.72 18.85 9.18
N PRO A 177 7.89 19.75 8.20
CA PRO A 177 7.10 19.71 6.98
C PRO A 177 7.36 18.43 6.22
N LEU A 178 6.31 17.81 5.72
CA LEU A 178 6.47 16.68 4.82
C LEU A 178 7.06 17.17 3.50
N ILE A 179 8.10 16.49 3.07
CA ILE A 179 8.83 16.79 1.84
C ILE A 179 8.21 16.01 0.70
N THR A 180 8.10 16.64 -0.48
CA THR A 180 7.57 16.01 -1.71
C THR A 180 8.56 16.01 -2.88
N GLN A 181 9.71 16.67 -2.72
CA GLN A 181 10.78 16.76 -3.73
C GLN A 181 12.09 16.22 -3.17
N CYS A 182 12.78 15.42 -3.98
CA CYS A 182 14.06 14.86 -3.58
C CYS A 182 15.10 15.98 -3.39
N PRO A 183 15.78 16.09 -2.24
CA PRO A 183 16.72 17.19 -2.00
C PRO A 183 18.05 17.00 -2.77
N HIS A 184 18.25 15.83 -3.40
CA HIS A 184 19.45 15.53 -4.17
C HIS A 184 19.30 15.86 -5.66
N CYS A 185 18.15 15.52 -6.25
CA CYS A 185 17.91 15.71 -7.69
C CYS A 185 16.72 16.63 -8.02
N ASN A 186 16.07 17.20 -7.00
CA ASN A 186 14.94 18.13 -7.09
C ASN A 186 13.70 17.61 -7.83
N HIS A 187 13.60 16.29 -8.05
CA HIS A 187 12.43 15.68 -8.68
C HIS A 187 11.31 15.48 -7.67
N LYS A 188 10.08 15.81 -8.09
CA LYS A 188 8.86 15.44 -7.38
C LYS A 188 8.61 13.95 -7.58
N LEU A 189 8.48 13.20 -6.49
CA LEU A 189 8.40 11.74 -6.57
C LEU A 189 6.95 11.28 -6.78
N PRO A 190 6.68 10.34 -7.72
CA PRO A 190 5.36 9.75 -7.86
C PRO A 190 5.02 8.94 -6.60
N ILE A 191 3.72 8.75 -6.34
CA ILE A 191 3.22 7.94 -5.21
C ILE A 191 3.84 6.53 -5.24
N ILE A 192 3.87 5.91 -6.42
CA ILE A 192 4.59 4.66 -6.69
C ILE A 192 5.19 4.70 -8.09
N ALA A 193 6.40 4.15 -8.24
CA ALA A 193 7.13 3.99 -9.49
C ALA A 193 7.52 2.50 -9.68
N PRO A 194 7.85 2.07 -10.90
CA PRO A 194 8.28 0.70 -11.19
C PRO A 194 9.42 0.17 -10.30
N ASN A 195 10.32 1.06 -9.89
CA ASN A 195 11.50 0.82 -9.07
C ASN A 195 11.42 1.51 -7.70
N SER A 196 10.21 1.82 -7.22
CA SER A 196 10.04 2.39 -5.88
C SER A 196 10.67 1.50 -4.82
N ARG A 197 11.37 2.14 -3.89
CA ARG A 197 11.97 1.56 -2.69
C ARG A 197 11.74 2.52 -1.54
N THR A 198 11.32 2.03 -0.38
CA THR A 198 10.94 2.91 0.72
C THR A 198 12.15 3.69 1.23
N GLY A 199 12.02 5.01 1.37
CA GLY A 199 13.10 5.88 1.82
C GLY A 199 14.14 6.25 0.76
N TYR A 200 13.99 5.82 -0.49
CA TYR A 200 14.93 6.15 -1.57
C TYR A 200 14.23 6.86 -2.72
N CYS A 201 14.98 7.73 -3.41
CA CYS A 201 14.51 8.39 -4.62
C CYS A 201 14.45 7.41 -5.79
N ASN A 202 13.29 7.27 -6.45
CA ASN A 202 13.16 6.39 -7.63
C ASN A 202 13.86 6.95 -8.89
N HIS A 203 14.34 8.20 -8.86
CA HIS A 203 15.05 8.85 -9.97
C HIS A 203 16.57 8.76 -9.82
N CYS A 204 17.13 9.24 -8.70
CA CYS A 204 18.58 9.26 -8.49
C CYS A 204 19.11 8.13 -7.58
N GLY A 205 18.24 7.37 -6.92
CA GLY A 205 18.63 6.28 -6.03
C GLY A 205 19.12 6.72 -4.65
N GLU A 206 19.21 8.02 -4.38
CA GLU A 206 19.73 8.55 -3.11
C GLU A 206 18.75 8.36 -1.94
N TRP A 207 19.34 8.25 -0.74
CA TRP A 207 18.61 8.14 0.53
C TRP A 207 17.90 9.46 0.89
N LEU A 208 16.60 9.38 1.20
CA LEU A 208 15.72 10.51 1.47
C LEU A 208 15.70 10.93 2.95
N GLY A 209 16.38 10.20 3.83
CA GLY A 209 16.54 10.55 5.25
C GLY A 209 17.89 11.22 5.56
N ASN A 210 18.62 11.74 4.57
CA ASN A 210 19.87 12.48 4.81
C ASN A 210 19.56 13.91 5.27
N LEU A 211 19.66 14.15 6.59
CA LEU A 211 19.29 15.42 7.22
C LEU A 211 20.16 16.61 6.77
N ASP A 212 21.40 16.39 6.35
CA ASP A 212 22.32 17.46 5.90
C ASP A 212 21.83 18.18 4.64
N LYS A 213 20.89 17.58 3.92
CA LYS A 213 20.29 18.14 2.70
C LYS A 213 19.04 18.97 2.95
N TYR A 214 18.59 19.08 4.20
CA TYR A 214 17.35 19.76 4.56
C TYR A 214 17.63 21.03 5.38
N HIS A 215 17.02 22.14 4.97
CA HIS A 215 17.04 23.36 5.75
C HIS A 215 15.89 23.33 6.77
N ILE A 216 16.22 23.30 8.06
CA ILE A 216 15.21 23.42 9.13
C ILE A 216 14.92 24.91 9.30
N LYS A 217 13.73 25.35 8.91
CA LYS A 217 13.24 26.70 9.21
C LYS A 217 12.48 26.68 10.53
N SER A 218 12.80 27.59 11.43
CA SER A 218 12.05 27.86 12.67
C SER A 218 11.65 29.34 12.67
N ASP A 219 10.37 29.64 12.51
CA ASP A 219 9.85 31.01 12.59
C ASP A 219 8.46 31.01 13.28
N GLU A 220 7.96 32.16 13.75
CA GLU A 220 6.73 32.22 14.56
C GLU A 220 5.45 31.88 13.75
N LEU A 221 5.40 32.29 12.47
CA LEU A 221 4.33 31.90 11.53
C LEU A 221 4.26 30.38 11.32
N TYR A 222 5.40 29.70 11.46
CA TYR A 222 5.48 28.24 11.33
C TYR A 222 4.81 27.53 12.52
N HIS A 223 4.85 28.12 13.72
CA HIS A 223 4.24 27.53 14.92
C HIS A 223 2.70 27.58 14.91
N SER A 224 2.09 28.67 14.42
CA SER A 224 0.63 28.77 14.33
C SER A 224 0.05 27.83 13.26
N GLU A 225 0.78 27.61 12.17
CA GLU A 225 0.41 26.64 11.13
C GLU A 225 0.50 25.19 11.64
N ILE A 226 1.51 24.87 12.46
CA ILE A 226 1.61 23.55 13.14
C ILE A 226 0.41 23.31 14.07
N ALA A 227 -0.04 24.33 14.81
CA ALA A 227 -1.17 24.17 15.73
C ALA A 227 -2.46 23.79 15.00
N LEU A 228 -2.77 24.43 13.87
CA LEU A 228 -3.91 24.07 13.02
C LEU A 228 -3.77 22.65 12.43
N GLN A 229 -2.57 22.31 11.99
CA GLN A 229 -2.26 20.97 11.46
C GLN A 229 -2.47 19.87 12.51
N SER A 230 -2.19 20.17 13.78
CA SER A 230 -2.28 19.19 14.87
C SER A 230 -3.71 18.68 15.10
N GLU A 231 -4.73 19.53 15.02
CA GLU A 231 -6.13 19.10 15.18
C GLU A 231 -6.61 18.25 14.00
N LEU A 232 -6.25 18.64 12.77
CA LEU A 232 -6.57 17.85 11.57
C LEU A 232 -5.91 16.47 11.60
N ILE A 233 -4.64 16.41 12.03
CA ILE A 233 -3.89 15.18 12.22
C ILE A 233 -4.57 14.26 13.24
N LYS A 234 -5.08 14.79 14.35
CA LYS A 234 -5.83 13.99 15.34
C LYS A 234 -7.10 13.39 14.73
N ILE A 235 -7.87 14.17 13.97
CA ILE A 235 -9.10 13.70 13.34
C ILE A 235 -8.79 12.58 12.34
N LEU A 236 -7.93 12.84 11.35
CA LEU A 236 -7.56 11.84 10.35
C LEU A 236 -6.88 10.62 10.98
N GLY A 237 -6.01 10.84 11.95
CA GLY A 237 -5.34 9.78 12.70
C GLY A 237 -6.31 8.89 13.46
N SER A 238 -7.36 9.46 14.06
CA SER A 238 -8.41 8.68 14.72
C SER A 238 -9.23 7.85 13.74
N LEU A 239 -9.50 8.39 12.55
CA LEU A 239 -10.18 7.64 11.48
C LEU A 239 -9.31 6.49 10.95
N ILE A 240 -8.01 6.70 10.82
CA ILE A 240 -7.04 5.66 10.39
C ILE A 240 -6.87 4.59 11.48
N ALA A 241 -6.77 5.01 12.74
CA ALA A 241 -6.63 4.12 13.88
C ALA A 241 -7.90 3.31 14.19
N PHE A 242 -9.04 3.67 13.59
CA PHE A 242 -10.29 2.97 13.78
C PHE A 242 -10.18 1.51 13.31
N ASN A 243 -10.47 0.58 14.22
CA ASN A 243 -10.44 -0.85 13.95
C ASN A 243 -11.83 -1.47 14.22
N THR A 244 -12.44 -1.97 13.15
CA THR A 244 -13.76 -2.61 13.19
C THR A 244 -13.81 -3.85 14.07
N LYS A 245 -12.71 -4.61 14.20
CA LYS A 245 -12.66 -5.80 15.06
C LYS A 245 -12.85 -5.47 16.54
N VAL A 246 -12.38 -4.30 16.97
CA VAL A 246 -12.58 -3.81 18.35
C VAL A 246 -14.06 -3.45 18.55
N PHE A 247 -14.66 -2.76 17.58
CA PHE A 247 -16.06 -2.33 17.65
C PHE A 247 -17.07 -3.50 17.61
N GLU A 248 -16.78 -4.55 16.86
CA GLU A 248 -17.60 -5.77 16.80
C GLU A 248 -17.47 -6.61 18.08
N SER A 249 -16.29 -6.63 18.72
CA SER A 249 -16.08 -7.34 19.99
C SER A 249 -16.78 -6.67 21.18
N GLU A 250 -16.93 -5.34 21.15
CA GLU A 250 -17.65 -4.58 22.18
C GLU A 250 -19.18 -4.61 21.99
N ASN A 251 -19.66 -4.78 20.74
CA ASN A 251 -21.09 -4.86 20.42
C ASN A 251 -21.64 -6.29 20.28
N GLY A 252 -20.84 -7.31 20.58
CA GLY A 252 -21.23 -8.73 20.54
C GLY A 252 -22.38 -9.14 21.47
N SER A 253 -22.99 -8.20 22.21
CA SER A 253 -24.20 -8.39 23.00
C SER A 253 -25.49 -7.82 22.38
N ASN A 254 -25.48 -7.24 21.18
CA ASN A 254 -26.72 -6.80 20.52
C ASN A 254 -26.82 -7.25 19.05
N HIS A 255 -27.98 -7.82 18.73
CA HIS A 255 -28.34 -8.48 17.47
C HIS A 255 -27.90 -7.77 16.18
N PRO A 256 -27.57 -8.53 15.11
CA PRO A 256 -27.15 -7.95 13.84
C PRO A 256 -28.33 -7.28 13.13
N ILE A 257 -28.16 -6.01 12.78
CA ILE A 257 -29.00 -5.35 11.78
C ILE A 257 -28.62 -5.93 10.41
N SER A 258 -29.52 -6.73 9.84
CA SER A 258 -29.39 -7.24 8.48
C SER A 258 -29.45 -6.09 7.47
N VAL A 259 -28.33 -5.75 6.84
CA VAL A 259 -28.34 -4.96 5.61
C VAL A 259 -28.37 -5.94 4.45
N ASP A 260 -29.52 -6.01 3.77
CA ASP A 260 -29.79 -6.88 2.64
C ASP A 260 -28.78 -6.66 1.50
N ARG A 261 -27.88 -7.62 1.28
CA ARG A 261 -26.87 -7.64 0.20
C ARG A 261 -27.45 -7.99 -1.19
N LYS A 262 -28.63 -7.47 -1.53
CA LYS A 262 -29.34 -7.86 -2.76
C LYS A 262 -29.79 -6.70 -3.65
N VAL A 263 -28.97 -5.68 -3.87
CA VAL A 263 -29.02 -4.91 -5.11
C VAL A 263 -27.62 -4.38 -5.41
N LEU A 264 -26.91 -4.97 -6.39
CA LEU A 264 -25.82 -4.39 -7.19
C LEU A 264 -25.19 -5.51 -8.03
N ARG A 265 -26.00 -6.15 -8.87
CA ARG A 265 -25.54 -6.91 -10.04
C ARG A 265 -26.41 -6.49 -11.21
N SER A 266 -25.95 -5.53 -12.01
CA SER A 266 -26.23 -5.45 -13.46
C SER A 266 -25.83 -4.09 -14.04
N GLN A 267 -24.54 -3.84 -14.29
CA GLN A 267 -24.13 -3.14 -15.52
C GLN A 267 -22.73 -3.63 -15.96
N PRO A 268 -22.57 -4.16 -17.19
CA PRO A 268 -21.25 -4.44 -17.75
C PRO A 268 -20.54 -3.13 -18.15
N PRO A 269 -19.20 -3.09 -18.15
CA PRO A 269 -18.46 -1.93 -18.65
C PRO A 269 -18.67 -1.79 -20.16
N LEU A 270 -18.89 -0.55 -20.61
CA LEU A 270 -18.97 -0.20 -22.03
C LEU A 270 -17.60 -0.46 -22.72
N PRO A 271 -17.60 -0.99 -23.96
CA PRO A 271 -16.37 -1.23 -24.70
C PRO A 271 -15.68 0.09 -25.09
N PRO A 272 -14.34 0.09 -25.29
CA PRO A 272 -13.61 1.28 -25.68
C PRO A 272 -14.07 1.76 -27.06
N SER A 273 -14.55 3.00 -27.13
CA SER A 273 -14.91 3.65 -28.39
C SER A 273 -13.64 3.92 -29.22
N SER A 274 -13.66 3.41 -30.44
CA SER A 274 -12.71 3.73 -31.50
C SER A 274 -12.87 5.20 -31.90
N PHE A 275 -12.03 6.10 -31.36
CA PHE A 275 -11.86 7.42 -31.94
C PHE A 275 -10.68 7.39 -32.91
N HIS A 276 -11.05 7.25 -34.18
CA HIS A 276 -10.23 7.52 -35.34
C HIS A 276 -9.76 8.99 -35.32
N GLU A 277 -8.49 9.17 -35.64
CA GLU A 277 -7.86 10.41 -36.07
C GLU A 277 -8.72 11.16 -37.11
N LYS A 278 -8.95 12.46 -36.87
CA LYS A 278 -8.98 13.46 -37.94
C LYS A 278 -8.29 14.75 -37.46
N LEU A 279 -7.02 14.83 -37.86
CA LEU A 279 -6.38 15.93 -38.58
C LEU A 279 -6.62 17.38 -38.12
N TYR A 280 -5.49 18.02 -37.79
CA TYR A 280 -5.14 19.42 -37.95
C TYR A 280 -5.91 20.19 -39.05
N THR A 281 -6.41 21.38 -38.70
CA THR A 281 -6.18 22.61 -39.48
C THR A 281 -6.50 23.88 -38.65
N LEU A 282 -5.49 24.77 -38.60
CA LEU A 282 -5.45 26.17 -38.16
C LEU A 282 -5.45 26.46 -36.65
#